data_AF-A0A1V9ZB26-F1
#
_entry.id   AF-A0A1V9ZB26-F1
#
_cell.length_a   1.000
_cell.length_b   1.000
_cell.length_c   1.000
_cell.angle_alpha   90.00
_cell.angle_beta   90.00
_cell.angle_gamma   90.00
#
_symmetry.space_group_name_H-M   'P 1'
#
loop_
_entity.id
_entity.type
_entity.pdbx_description
1 polymer ?
#
loop_
_entity_poly.entity_id
_entity_poly.type
_entity_poly.pdbx_seq_one_letter_code
_entity_poly.pdbx_strand_id
1 'polypeptide(L)'
;MGFLPFMLCHTISVSLFLLPTMWCLNVSFTISRNPAHGLFGWANFEWDRLGLEVYLVAICDFVGGMGYIRVMAYFDPVFVSIVMLMEPILATILGIPVWVASMPGLTTCIGNLIVITGTGIVIVTNCSKSTTKEAATSQDCKDYTLWHCSCSLEVS
;
A
#
# COMPACT_ATOMS: atom_id res chain seq x y z
N MET A 1 -24.13 -3.86 0.77
CA MET A 1 -23.62 -5.25 0.61
C MET A 1 -22.91 -5.61 1.91
N GLY A 2 -23.20 -6.78 2.49
CA GLY A 2 -22.81 -7.10 3.86
C GLY A 2 -21.29 -7.12 4.07
N PHE A 3 -20.84 -6.68 5.25
CA PHE A 3 -19.44 -6.74 5.67
C PHE A 3 -18.89 -8.18 5.74
N LEU A 4 -19.75 -9.15 6.09
CA LEU A 4 -19.42 -10.58 6.19
C LEU A 4 -18.89 -11.23 4.89
N PRO A 5 -19.54 -11.10 3.72
CA PRO A 5 -19.01 -11.68 2.49
C PRO A 5 -17.67 -11.07 2.05
N PHE A 6 -17.42 -9.78 2.35
CA PHE A 6 -16.13 -9.14 2.10
C PHE A 6 -15.02 -9.76 2.98
N MET A 7 -15.26 -9.88 4.28
CA MET A 7 -14.35 -10.53 5.24
C MET A 7 -14.03 -11.99 4.86
N LEU A 8 -15.05 -12.76 4.47
CA LEU A 8 -14.87 -14.16 4.06
C LEU A 8 -14.07 -14.28 2.77
N CYS A 9 -14.36 -13.44 1.77
CA CYS A 9 -13.62 -13.43 0.50
C CYS A 9 -12.13 -13.14 0.73
N HIS A 10 -11.82 -12.14 1.56
CA HIS A 10 -10.44 -11.81 1.93
C HIS A 10 -9.74 -12.98 2.61
N THR A 11 -10.38 -13.58 3.61
CA THR A 11 -9.80 -14.71 4.36
C THR A 11 -9.57 -15.94 3.48
N ILE A 12 -10.51 -16.24 2.58
CA ILE A 12 -10.40 -17.33 1.61
C ILE A 12 -9.27 -17.04 0.60
N SER A 13 -9.19 -15.82 0.07
CA SER A 13 -8.14 -15.44 -0.90
C SER A 13 -6.73 -15.56 -0.30
N VAL A 14 -6.52 -15.06 0.91
CA VAL A 14 -5.23 -15.20 1.62
C VAL A 14 -4.91 -16.67 1.85
N SER A 15 -5.88 -17.46 2.34
CA SER A 15 -5.68 -18.89 2.59
C SER A 15 -5.34 -19.66 1.31
N LEU A 16 -5.98 -19.31 0.19
CA LEU A 16 -5.71 -19.89 -1.13
C LEU A 16 -4.34 -19.53 -1.68
N PHE A 17 -3.72 -18.42 -1.28
CA PHE A 17 -2.34 -18.08 -1.66
C PHE A 17 -1.31 -18.72 -0.71
N LEU A 18 -1.63 -18.77 0.58
CA LEU A 18 -0.71 -19.20 1.63
C LEU A 18 -0.49 -20.72 1.59
N LEU A 19 -1.56 -21.51 1.40
CA LEU A 19 -1.48 -22.98 1.37
C LEU A 19 -0.64 -23.53 0.20
N PRO A 20 -0.82 -23.08 -1.06
CA PRO A 20 0.05 -23.48 -2.17
C PRO A 20 1.49 -23.02 -1.99
N THR A 21 1.70 -21.83 -1.42
CA THR A 21 3.06 -21.33 -1.16
C THR A 21 3.79 -22.23 -0.15
N MET A 22 3.11 -22.65 0.92
CA MET A 22 3.68 -23.61 1.89
C MET A 22 3.92 -24.99 1.29
N TRP A 23 3.05 -25.45 0.37
CA TRP A 23 3.28 -26.68 -0.39
C TRP A 23 4.54 -26.55 -1.25
N CYS A 24 4.65 -25.49 -2.06
CA CYS A 24 5.82 -25.25 -2.92
C CYS A 24 7.12 -25.17 -2.13
N LEU A 25 7.08 -24.62 -0.92
CA LEU A 25 8.24 -24.48 -0.04
C LEU A 25 8.53 -25.75 0.79
N ASN A 26 7.74 -26.82 0.61
CA ASN A 26 7.90 -28.14 1.23
C ASN A 26 8.05 -28.11 2.77
N VAL A 27 7.35 -27.18 3.41
CA VAL A 27 7.37 -27.03 4.88
C VAL A 27 6.47 -28.09 5.50
N SER A 28 6.98 -28.87 6.46
CA SER A 28 6.18 -29.87 7.18
C SER A 28 5.11 -29.18 8.03
N PHE A 29 3.84 -29.24 7.60
CA PHE A 29 2.70 -28.70 8.31
C PHE A 29 1.95 -29.81 9.06
N THR A 30 1.70 -29.61 10.36
CA THR A 30 0.78 -30.47 11.13
C THR A 30 -0.46 -29.68 11.52
N ILE A 31 -1.64 -30.31 11.45
CA ILE A 31 -2.90 -29.77 11.99
C ILE A 31 -2.89 -29.96 13.51
N SER A 32 -1.96 -29.26 14.15
CA SER A 32 -1.74 -29.28 15.59
C SER A 32 -1.51 -27.86 16.09
N ARG A 33 -1.72 -27.62 17.39
CA ARG A 33 -1.43 -26.34 18.07
C ARG A 33 0.06 -26.20 18.41
N ASN A 34 0.93 -27.05 17.88
CA ASN A 34 2.35 -27.00 18.20
C ASN A 34 3.00 -25.72 17.64
N PRO A 35 3.68 -24.89 18.46
CA PRO A 35 4.25 -23.60 18.05
C PRO A 35 5.36 -23.70 16.98
N ALA A 36 5.95 -24.87 16.76
CA ALA A 36 7.04 -25.08 15.80
C ALA A 36 6.59 -25.59 14.42
N HIS A 37 5.47 -26.33 14.33
CA HIS A 37 5.04 -26.99 13.08
C HIS A 37 3.52 -26.95 12.84
N GLY A 38 2.78 -26.32 13.74
CA GLY A 38 1.32 -26.32 13.77
C GLY A 38 0.67 -25.22 12.95
N LEU A 39 -0.35 -25.56 12.15
CA LEU A 39 -1.20 -24.58 11.44
C LEU A 39 -1.89 -23.59 12.40
N PHE A 40 -2.11 -24.00 13.66
CA PHE A 40 -2.70 -23.19 14.74
C PHE A 40 -1.65 -22.76 15.78
N GLY A 41 -0.37 -22.74 15.43
CA GLY A 41 0.72 -22.36 16.34
C GLY A 41 0.63 -20.92 16.87
N TRP A 42 -0.12 -20.05 16.19
CA TRP A 42 -0.46 -18.68 16.62
C TRP A 42 -1.47 -18.64 17.78
N ALA A 43 -2.39 -19.61 17.85
CA ALA A 43 -3.40 -19.71 18.91
C ALA A 43 -2.89 -20.40 20.19
N ASN A 44 -1.60 -20.23 20.51
CA ASN A 44 -1.02 -20.63 21.79
C ASN A 44 -1.11 -19.47 22.78
N PHE A 45 -1.59 -19.77 23.99
CA PHE A 45 -1.73 -18.81 25.09
C PHE A 45 -0.38 -18.52 25.78
N GLU A 46 0.70 -18.32 25.01
CA GLU A 46 1.96 -17.81 25.53
C GLU A 46 1.99 -16.29 25.42
N TRP A 47 2.19 -15.62 26.56
CA TRP A 47 2.14 -14.16 26.67
C TRP A 47 3.17 -13.44 25.78
N ASP A 48 4.35 -14.03 25.57
CA ASP A 48 5.42 -13.46 24.72
C ASP A 48 5.02 -13.32 23.24
N ARG A 49 4.17 -14.24 22.73
CA ARG A 49 3.75 -14.23 21.32
C ARG A 49 2.42 -13.54 21.11
N LEU A 50 1.46 -13.76 21.99
CA LEU A 50 0.12 -13.18 21.87
C LEU A 50 0.15 -11.65 22.04
N GLY A 51 1.06 -11.13 22.88
CA GLY A 51 1.28 -9.69 23.01
C GLY A 51 1.81 -9.05 21.73
N LEU A 52 2.76 -9.70 21.04
CA LEU A 52 3.33 -9.19 19.79
C LEU A 52 2.32 -9.25 18.63
N GLU A 53 1.52 -10.31 18.57
CA GLU A 53 0.45 -10.45 17.58
C GLU A 53 -0.64 -9.38 17.77
N VAL A 54 -1.11 -9.18 19.01
CA VAL A 54 -2.08 -8.13 19.33
C VAL A 54 -1.47 -6.75 19.10
N TYR A 55 -0.19 -6.53 19.41
CA TYR A 55 0.48 -5.26 19.13
C TYR A 55 0.53 -4.97 17.63
N LEU A 56 0.90 -5.94 16.80
CA LEU A 56 0.92 -5.78 15.35
C LEU A 56 -0.49 -5.53 14.79
N VAL A 57 -1.48 -6.37 15.13
CA VAL A 57 -2.84 -6.21 14.60
C VAL A 57 -3.50 -4.92 15.11
N ALA A 58 -3.39 -4.65 16.41
CA ALA A 58 -4.04 -3.48 16.98
C ALA A 58 -3.36 -2.18 16.55
N ILE A 59 -2.03 -2.09 16.58
CA ILE A 59 -1.34 -0.83 16.29
C ILE A 59 -1.04 -0.69 14.80
N CYS A 60 -0.48 -1.71 14.13
CA CYS A 60 -0.19 -1.60 12.70
C CYS A 60 -1.46 -1.46 11.88
N ASP A 61 -2.49 -2.29 12.11
CA ASP A 61 -3.68 -2.27 11.26
C ASP A 61 -4.65 -1.14 11.63
N PHE A 62 -4.93 -0.89 12.92
CA PHE A 62 -5.84 0.22 13.25
C PHE A 62 -5.17 1.57 13.05
N VAL A 63 -3.94 1.78 13.53
CA VAL A 63 -3.30 3.10 13.36
C VAL A 63 -2.91 3.32 11.90
N GLY A 64 -2.41 2.30 11.21
CA GLY A 64 -2.13 2.36 9.77
C GLY A 64 -3.39 2.61 8.94
N GLY A 65 -4.48 1.86 9.21
CA GLY A 65 -5.76 2.03 8.52
C GLY A 65 -6.42 3.38 8.81
N MET A 66 -6.44 3.84 10.06
CA MET A 66 -6.96 5.16 10.41
C MET A 66 -6.12 6.28 9.79
N GLY A 67 -4.79 6.15 9.80
CA GLY A 67 -3.87 7.10 9.17
C GLY A 67 -4.13 7.19 7.67
N TYR A 68 -4.28 6.05 7.00
CA TYR A 68 -4.59 5.97 5.57
C TYR A 68 -5.90 6.69 5.22
N ILE A 69 -6.98 6.42 5.97
CA ILE A 69 -8.28 7.07 5.75
C ILE A 69 -8.18 8.59 5.94
N ARG A 70 -7.38 9.07 6.91
CA ARG A 70 -7.17 10.52 7.09
C ARG A 70 -6.39 11.14 5.93
N VAL A 71 -5.33 10.49 5.44
CA VAL A 71 -4.52 10.99 4.31
C VAL A 71 -5.36 11.14 3.04
N MET A 72 -6.31 10.24 2.80
CA MET A 72 -7.23 10.32 1.67
C MET A 72 -8.14 11.56 1.67
N ALA A 73 -8.33 12.21 2.82
CA ALA A 73 -9.07 13.46 2.90
C ALA A 73 -8.24 14.69 2.49
N TYR A 74 -6.90 14.58 2.50
CA TYR A 74 -5.99 15.70 2.25
C TYR A 74 -5.20 15.58 0.94
N PHE A 75 -4.91 14.36 0.48
CA PHE A 75 -4.12 14.11 -0.72
C PHE A 75 -4.91 13.35 -1.78
N ASP A 76 -4.60 13.62 -3.04
CA ASP A 76 -5.18 12.90 -4.17
C ASP A 76 -4.84 11.40 -4.08
N PRO A 77 -5.79 10.48 -4.41
CA PRO A 77 -5.55 9.04 -4.42
C PRO A 77 -4.30 8.60 -5.20
N VAL A 78 -3.81 9.41 -6.15
CA VAL A 78 -2.53 9.16 -6.84
C VAL A 78 -1.34 9.14 -5.87
N PHE A 79 -1.26 10.06 -4.90
CA PHE A 79 -0.14 10.09 -3.94
C PHE A 79 -0.13 8.83 -3.07
N VAL A 80 -1.31 8.41 -2.64
CA VAL A 80 -1.43 7.24 -1.78
C VAL A 80 -0.99 5.97 -2.51
N SER A 81 -1.30 5.84 -3.80
CA SER A 81 -0.82 4.69 -4.60
C SER A 81 0.71 4.60 -4.68
N ILE A 82 1.40 5.74 -4.80
CA ILE A 82 2.87 5.83 -4.83
C ILE A 82 3.45 5.40 -3.48
N VAL A 83 2.84 5.83 -2.37
CA VAL A 83 3.28 5.45 -1.01
C VAL A 83 3.09 3.96 -0.74
N MET A 84 1.96 3.37 -1.15
CA MET A 84 1.73 1.93 -1.01
C MET A 84 2.73 1.10 -1.85
N LEU A 85 3.13 1.61 -3.02
CA LEU A 85 4.23 1.00 -3.79
C LEU A 85 5.57 1.12 -3.05
N MET A 86 5.82 2.22 -2.34
CA MET A 86 7.06 2.43 -1.58
C MET A 86 7.11 1.71 -0.22
N GLU A 87 5.97 1.32 0.34
CA GLU A 87 5.81 0.59 1.60
C GLU A 87 6.79 -0.59 1.78
N PRO A 88 6.93 -1.53 0.83
CA PRO A 88 7.89 -2.64 0.95
C PRO A 88 9.35 -2.17 1.07
N ILE A 89 9.72 -1.04 0.46
CA ILE A 89 11.08 -0.49 0.54
C ILE A 89 11.33 0.01 1.96
N LEU A 90 10.40 0.77 2.54
CA LEU A 90 10.50 1.24 3.93
C LEU A 90 10.55 0.06 4.91
N ALA A 91 9.73 -0.97 4.69
CA ALA A 91 9.74 -2.17 5.52
C ALA A 91 11.11 -2.87 5.51
N THR A 92 11.76 -2.98 4.34
CA THR A 92 13.11 -3.57 4.27
C THR A 92 14.18 -2.70 4.93
N ILE A 93 14.11 -1.38 4.77
CA ILE A 93 15.07 -0.44 5.39
C ILE A 93 14.96 -0.48 6.93
N LEU A 94 13.73 -0.51 7.46
CA LEU A 94 13.50 -0.56 8.92
C LEU A 94 13.73 -1.96 9.50
N GLY A 95 13.55 -3.03 8.71
CA GLY A 95 13.74 -4.41 9.16
C GLY A 95 15.20 -4.81 9.38
N ILE A 96 16.14 -4.26 8.59
CA ILE A 96 17.59 -4.55 8.69
C ILE A 96 18.20 -4.16 10.06
N PRO A 97 18.04 -2.91 10.56
CA PRO A 97 18.66 -2.49 11.82
C PRO A 97 18.03 -3.14 13.06
N VAL A 98 16.76 -3.56 12.98
CA VAL A 98 16.02 -4.17 14.10
C VAL A 98 16.30 -5.68 14.20
N TRP A 99 17.08 -6.27 13.28
CA TRP A 99 17.35 -7.72 13.20
C TRP A 99 16.10 -8.60 13.11
N VAL A 100 14.94 -8.00 12.79
CA VAL A 100 13.65 -8.67 12.65
C VAL A 100 13.52 -9.41 11.31
N ALA A 101 14.31 -9.01 10.31
CA ALA A 101 14.29 -9.62 8.98
C ALA A 101 15.60 -10.38 8.68
N SER A 102 15.47 -11.59 8.14
CA SER A 102 16.58 -12.33 7.53
C SER A 102 17.18 -11.54 6.36
N MET A 103 18.50 -11.66 6.16
CA MET A 103 19.24 -10.97 5.09
C MET A 103 18.48 -11.01 3.76
N PRO A 104 18.13 -9.84 3.17
CA PRO A 104 17.30 -9.79 1.97
C PRO A 104 18.01 -10.55 0.84
N GLY A 105 17.34 -11.60 0.34
CA GLY A 105 17.87 -12.43 -0.73
C GLY A 105 17.85 -11.72 -2.08
N LEU A 106 18.47 -12.36 -3.09
CA LEU A 106 18.53 -11.84 -4.46
C LEU A 106 17.13 -11.51 -5.04
N THR A 107 16.11 -12.28 -4.64
CA THR A 107 14.71 -12.10 -5.06
C THR A 107 14.10 -10.81 -4.51
N THR A 108 14.40 -10.44 -3.26
CA THR A 108 13.97 -9.16 -2.66
C THR A 108 14.63 -7.98 -3.34
N CYS A 109 15.91 -8.10 -3.71
CA CYS A 109 16.61 -7.06 -4.47
C CYS A 109 15.94 -6.78 -5.82
N ILE A 110 15.62 -7.82 -6.59
CA ILE A 110 14.93 -7.69 -7.88
C ILE A 110 13.53 -7.08 -7.69
N GLY A 111 12.78 -7.53 -6.68
CA GLY A 111 11.46 -6.98 -6.36
C GLY A 111 11.51 -5.48 -6.08
N ASN A 112 12.46 -5.03 -5.26
CA ASN A 112 12.62 -3.62 -4.92
C ASN A 112 12.99 -2.78 -6.16
N LEU A 113 13.83 -3.28 -7.08
CA LEU A 113 14.16 -2.58 -8.32
C LEU A 113 12.96 -2.41 -9.24
N ILE A 114 12.12 -3.44 -9.36
CA ILE A 114 10.88 -3.37 -10.16
C ILE A 114 9.94 -2.30 -9.59
N VAL A 115 9.79 -2.27 -8.26
CA VAL A 115 8.95 -1.28 -7.56
C VAL A 115 9.47 0.15 -7.75
N ILE A 116 10.79 0.37 -7.63
CA ILE A 116 11.42 1.68 -7.88
C ILE A 116 11.16 2.13 -9.32
N THR A 117 11.30 1.21 -10.28
CA THR A 117 11.05 1.49 -11.69
C THR A 117 9.59 1.85 -11.95
N GLY A 118 8.65 1.07 -11.41
CA GLY A 118 7.22 1.33 -11.53
C GLY A 118 6.83 2.69 -10.94
N THR A 119 7.38 3.03 -9.78
CA THR A 119 7.12 4.31 -9.11
C THR A 119 7.69 5.48 -9.92
N GLY A 120 8.90 5.35 -10.47
CA GLY A 120 9.50 6.36 -11.33
C GLY A 120 8.67 6.65 -12.59
N ILE A 121 8.15 5.62 -13.24
CA ILE A 121 7.27 5.77 -14.43
C ILE A 121 5.98 6.52 -14.07
N VAL A 122 5.37 6.19 -12.92
CA VAL A 122 4.15 6.86 -12.45
C VAL A 122 4.43 8.33 -12.14
N ILE A 123 5.53 8.66 -11.48
CA ILE A 123 5.90 10.05 -11.17
C ILE A 123 6.13 10.85 -12.45
N VAL A 124 6.93 10.34 -13.39
CA VAL A 124 7.22 11.04 -14.66
C VAL A 124 5.93 11.29 -15.46
N THR A 125 5.04 10.29 -15.53
CA THR A 125 3.77 10.41 -16.23
C THR A 125 2.84 11.44 -15.58
N ASN A 126 2.84 11.53 -14.24
CA ASN A 126 2.01 12.51 -13.52
C ASN A 126 2.62 13.93 -13.53
N CYS A 127 3.95 14.08 -13.55
CA CYS A 127 4.62 15.35 -13.79
C CYS A 127 4.29 15.92 -15.19
N SER A 128 4.30 15.07 -16.23
CA SER A 128 3.93 15.51 -17.59
C SER A 128 2.46 15.94 -17.71
N LYS A 129 1.57 15.35 -16.90
CA LYS A 129 0.14 15.72 -16.85
C LYS A 129 -0.11 17.00 -16.06
N SER A 130 0.65 17.28 -15.00
CA SER A 130 0.53 18.55 -14.24
C SER A 130 1.01 19.74 -15.06
N THR A 131 2.14 19.64 -15.76
CA THR A 131 2.62 20.72 -16.66
C THR A 131 1.66 21.00 -17.81
N THR A 132 1.02 19.97 -18.38
CA THR A 132 0.00 20.16 -19.44
C THR A 132 -1.29 20.77 -18.89
N LYS A 133 -1.71 20.40 -17.67
CA LYS A 133 -2.86 21.03 -17.00
C LYS A 133 -2.58 22.49 -16.66
N GLU A 134 -1.38 22.82 -16.20
CA GLU A 134 -0.99 24.18 -15.85
C GLU A 134 -0.80 25.07 -17.10
N ALA A 135 -0.31 24.50 -18.21
CA ALA A 135 -0.29 25.16 -19.52
C ALA A 135 -1.70 25.35 -20.10
N ALA A 136 -2.60 24.37 -19.93
CA ALA A 136 -4.00 24.49 -20.34
C ALA A 136 -4.79 25.47 -19.47
N THR A 137 -4.58 25.51 -18.15
CA THR A 137 -5.16 26.51 -17.24
C THR A 137 -4.61 27.91 -17.51
N SER A 138 -3.36 28.05 -17.94
CA SER A 138 -2.79 29.34 -18.37
C SER A 138 -3.36 29.85 -19.70
N GLN A 139 -3.81 28.95 -20.58
CA GLN A 139 -4.56 29.30 -21.80
C GLN A 139 -6.04 29.60 -21.50
N ASP A 140 -6.69 28.79 -20.67
CA ASP A 140 -8.09 28.98 -20.25
C ASP A 140 -8.27 30.31 -19.48
N CYS A 141 -7.32 30.67 -18.60
CA CYS A 141 -7.34 31.98 -17.92
C CYS A 141 -7.11 33.17 -18.87
N LYS A 142 -6.33 32.99 -19.95
CA LYS A 142 -6.16 34.03 -20.99
C LYS A 142 -7.42 34.17 -21.85
N ASP A 143 -8.06 33.06 -22.22
CA ASP A 143 -9.33 33.07 -22.96
C ASP A 143 -10.48 33.63 -22.12
N TYR A 144 -10.57 33.32 -20.82
CA TYR A 144 -11.55 33.94 -19.91
C TYR A 144 -11.35 35.45 -19.77
N THR A 145 -10.10 35.92 -19.69
CA THR A 145 -9.80 37.36 -19.58
C THR A 145 -10.11 38.10 -20.89
N LEU A 146 -9.86 37.48 -22.05
CA LEU A 146 -10.22 38.03 -23.36
C LEU A 146 -11.74 38.08 -23.58
N TRP A 147 -12.48 37.06 -23.17
CA TRP A 147 -13.95 37.06 -23.19
C TRP A 147 -14.53 38.14 -22.27
N HIS A 148 -13.97 38.35 -21.08
CA HIS A 148 -14.44 39.39 -20.15
C HIS A 148 -14.15 40.82 -20.67
N CYS A 149 -13.05 41.03 -21.39
CA CYS A 149 -12.76 42.30 -22.08
C CYS A 149 -13.66 42.52 -23.31
N SER A 150 -13.94 41.48 -24.10
CA SER A 150 -14.81 41.58 -25.28
C SER A 150 -16.26 41.88 -24.88
N CYS A 151 -16.76 41.25 -23.82
CA CYS A 151 -18.12 41.47 -23.31
C CYS A 151 -18.29 42.87 -22.69
N SER A 152 -17.21 43.49 -22.19
CA SER A 152 -17.26 44.85 -21.64
C SER A 152 -17.22 45.95 -22.71
N LEU A 153 -16.87 45.64 -23.97
CA LEU A 153 -16.85 46.60 -25.08
C LEU A 153 -18.14 46.63 -25.91
N GLU A 154 -18.97 45.59 -25.82
CA GLU A 154 -20.30 45.51 -26.49
C GLU A 154 -21.44 46.15 -25.67
N VAL A 155 -21.14 46.68 -24.47
CA VAL A 155 -22.11 47.34 -23.56
C VAL A 155 -21.77 48.83 -23.35
N SER A 156 -21.15 49.50 -24.31
CA SER A 156 -20.98 50.96 -24.33
C SER A 156 -21.20 51.55 -25.71
#